data_AF-A0AAX0PY33-F1
#
_entry.id   AF-A0AAX0PY33-F1
#
_cell.length_a   1.000
_cell.length_b   1.000
_cell.length_c   1.000
_cell.angle_alpha   90.00
_cell.angle_beta   90.00
_cell.angle_gamma   90.00
#
_symmetry.space_group_name_H-M   'P 1'
#
loop_
_entity.id
_entity.type
_entity.pdbx_description
1 polymer ?
#
loop_
_entity_poly.entity_id
_entity_poly.type
_entity_poly.pdbx_seq_one_letter_code
_entity_poly.pdbx_strand_id
1 'polypeptide(L)'
;MTEENEISLFDEQEFTVEAKQYELQETAESTELIKSKERVQNHGEVFTPKWMVQKMLAEPAIQEKIKDIHATFLEPSAGEGAFLVEILHQRLTYLDQRVSKASWPKQAIWALMSIYGIELLQDNLLKARDAMLEVVINHYQAKLQKQLSVKTEFYKAAKFVIATNIVQGNTLEYTTNEDQLIEFSHWWPVDEKVQREVFTYKSLFNNSDAGDVGAAEGQLSLFDELETEAEKEYALCDVLKVYKEERENERRR
;
A
#
# COMPACT_ATOMS: atom_id res chain seq x y z
N MET A 1 32.63 -65.33 29.75
CA MET A 1 32.05 -64.88 28.46
C MET A 1 30.83 -64.05 28.80
N THR A 2 31.01 -62.74 28.86
CA THR A 2 29.94 -61.75 29.02
C THR A 2 30.08 -60.83 27.82
N GLU A 3 29.16 -60.94 26.87
CA GLU A 3 29.09 -60.05 25.72
C GLU A 3 28.39 -58.76 26.16
N GLU A 4 29.11 -57.64 26.07
CA GLU A 4 28.56 -56.30 26.23
C GLU A 4 27.74 -55.97 24.97
N ASN A 5 26.47 -55.65 25.20
CA ASN A 5 25.55 -55.23 24.15
C ASN A 5 25.70 -53.71 24.01
N GLU A 6 26.48 -53.27 23.01
CA GLU A 6 26.67 -51.85 22.71
C GLU A 6 25.41 -51.31 22.01
N ILE A 7 24.59 -50.56 22.75
CA ILE A 7 23.40 -49.91 22.20
C ILE A 7 23.87 -48.69 21.40
N SER A 8 23.76 -48.76 20.08
CA SER A 8 23.93 -47.60 19.19
C SER A 8 22.93 -46.51 19.58
N LEU A 9 23.45 -45.38 20.04
CA LEU A 9 22.69 -44.23 20.57
C LEU A 9 22.39 -43.15 19.52
N PHE A 10 22.62 -43.45 18.24
CA PHE A 10 22.38 -42.55 17.13
C PHE A 10 21.49 -43.23 16.11
N ASP A 11 20.17 -43.07 16.29
CA ASP A 11 19.25 -43.18 15.16
C ASP A 11 19.58 -42.02 14.21
N GLU A 12 20.22 -42.34 13.08
CA GLU A 12 20.33 -41.46 11.91
C GLU A 12 18.96 -41.30 11.24
N GLN A 13 17.97 -40.80 11.99
CA GLN A 13 16.80 -40.22 11.36
C GLN A 13 17.26 -38.94 10.66
N GLU A 14 17.48 -39.03 9.36
CA GLU A 14 17.56 -37.87 8.47
C GLU A 14 16.34 -36.99 8.77
N PHE A 15 16.58 -35.89 9.48
CA PHE A 15 15.56 -34.90 9.77
C PHE A 15 15.32 -34.13 8.47
N THR A 16 14.48 -34.67 7.59
CA THR A 16 13.99 -33.97 6.41
C THR A 16 13.07 -32.85 6.88
N VAL A 17 13.65 -31.67 7.09
CA VAL A 17 12.86 -30.45 7.24
C VAL A 17 12.24 -30.17 5.88
N GLU A 18 10.99 -30.59 5.66
CA GLU A 18 10.22 -30.15 4.50
C GLU A 18 10.14 -28.62 4.55
N ALA A 19 10.98 -27.96 3.75
CA ALA A 19 10.97 -26.51 3.66
C ALA A 19 9.65 -26.09 3.02
N LYS A 20 8.78 -25.48 3.82
CA LYS A 20 7.50 -24.95 3.34
C LYS A 20 7.74 -23.96 2.19
N GLN A 21 7.34 -24.34 0.98
CA GLN A 21 7.38 -23.49 -0.20
C GLN A 21 6.14 -22.57 -0.20
N TYR A 22 6.35 -21.30 -0.50
CA TYR A 22 5.29 -20.30 -0.63
C TYR A 22 5.11 -19.96 -2.11
N GLU A 23 3.87 -20.05 -2.58
CA GLU A 23 3.49 -19.70 -3.96
C GLU A 23 2.46 -18.57 -3.92
N LEU A 24 2.37 -17.81 -5.01
CA LEU A 24 1.33 -16.79 -5.15
C LEU A 24 -0.03 -17.49 -5.17
N GLN A 25 -0.92 -17.08 -4.28
CA GLN A 25 -2.28 -17.58 -4.22
C GLN A 25 -3.16 -16.73 -5.13
N GLU A 26 -4.04 -17.37 -5.90
CA GLU A 26 -5.11 -16.64 -6.57
C GLU A 26 -6.09 -16.10 -5.52
N THR A 27 -6.44 -14.83 -5.64
CA THR A 27 -7.50 -14.23 -4.84
C THR A 27 -8.85 -14.77 -5.28
N ALA A 28 -9.70 -15.13 -4.30
CA ALA A 28 -11.03 -15.64 -4.59
C ALA A 28 -11.88 -14.59 -5.34
N GLU A 29 -12.40 -14.97 -6.50
CA GLU A 29 -13.27 -14.09 -7.31
C GLU A 29 -14.73 -14.23 -6.90
N SER A 30 -15.35 -13.13 -6.48
CA SER A 30 -16.80 -13.07 -6.34
C SER A 30 -17.44 -12.81 -7.71
N THR A 31 -18.44 -13.62 -8.06
CA THR A 31 -19.26 -13.43 -9.26
C THR A 31 -20.45 -12.49 -9.02
N GLU A 32 -20.71 -12.12 -7.77
CA GLU A 32 -21.77 -11.18 -7.40
C GLU A 32 -21.36 -9.74 -7.73
N LEU A 33 -22.15 -9.09 -8.58
CA LEU A 33 -21.89 -7.70 -9.02
C LEU A 33 -22.55 -6.64 -8.13
N ILE A 34 -23.45 -7.06 -7.24
CA ILE A 34 -24.18 -6.19 -6.32
C ILE A 34 -24.27 -6.87 -4.96
N LYS A 35 -24.03 -6.10 -3.89
CA LYS A 35 -24.19 -6.57 -2.51
C LYS A 35 -25.64 -6.50 -2.07
N SER A 36 -26.33 -5.40 -2.37
CA SER A 36 -27.77 -5.26 -2.16
C SER A 36 -28.37 -4.17 -3.05
N LYS A 37 -29.68 -4.28 -3.36
CA LYS A 37 -30.40 -3.24 -4.12
C LYS A 37 -30.46 -1.90 -3.36
N GLU A 38 -30.51 -1.95 -2.04
CA GLU A 38 -30.52 -0.76 -1.19
C GLU A 38 -29.21 0.02 -1.31
N ARG A 39 -28.06 -0.66 -1.31
CA ARG A 39 -26.75 0.00 -1.49
C ARG A 39 -26.57 0.57 -2.89
N VAL A 40 -27.11 -0.09 -3.91
CA VAL A 40 -27.17 0.46 -5.27
C VAL A 40 -27.98 1.76 -5.29
N GLN A 41 -29.14 1.78 -4.63
CA GLN A 41 -30.03 2.95 -4.63
C GLN A 41 -29.48 4.12 -3.81
N ASN A 42 -28.94 3.84 -2.61
CA ASN A 42 -28.53 4.87 -1.66
C ASN A 42 -27.09 5.34 -1.87
N HIS A 43 -26.21 4.48 -2.40
CA HIS A 43 -24.77 4.74 -2.49
C HIS A 43 -24.18 4.50 -3.88
N GLY A 44 -24.97 4.03 -4.86
CA GLY A 44 -24.45 3.70 -6.19
C GLY A 44 -23.49 2.52 -6.21
N GLU A 45 -23.46 1.69 -5.16
CA GLU A 45 -22.48 0.61 -5.04
C GLU A 45 -22.72 -0.50 -6.07
N VAL A 46 -21.73 -0.72 -6.92
CA VAL A 46 -21.64 -1.84 -7.87
C VAL A 46 -20.21 -2.37 -7.89
N PHE A 47 -20.05 -3.68 -8.03
CA PHE A 47 -18.72 -4.29 -8.11
C PHE A 47 -18.26 -4.38 -9.56
N THR A 48 -17.02 -3.93 -9.80
CA THR A 48 -16.37 -4.09 -11.09
C THR A 48 -15.78 -5.51 -11.17
N PRO A 49 -16.20 -6.34 -12.14
CA PRO A 49 -15.68 -7.69 -12.26
C PRO A 49 -14.21 -7.69 -12.66
N LYS A 50 -13.44 -8.67 -12.19
CA LYS A 50 -11.98 -8.73 -12.37
C LYS A 50 -11.56 -8.63 -13.83
N TRP A 51 -12.25 -9.32 -14.75
CA TRP A 51 -11.93 -9.24 -16.18
C TRP A 51 -12.04 -7.81 -16.73
N MET A 52 -12.97 -6.99 -16.20
CA MET A 52 -13.14 -5.60 -16.61
C MET A 52 -12.00 -4.74 -16.05
N VAL A 53 -11.65 -4.94 -14.77
CA VAL A 53 -10.48 -4.28 -14.16
C VAL A 53 -9.22 -4.57 -14.96
N GLN A 54 -8.95 -5.84 -15.26
CA GLN A 54 -7.80 -6.26 -16.07
C GLN A 54 -7.83 -5.65 -17.48
N LYS A 55 -9.00 -5.63 -18.12
CA LYS A 55 -9.17 -5.01 -19.44
C LYS A 55 -8.88 -3.52 -19.42
N MET A 56 -9.37 -2.79 -18.41
CA MET A 56 -9.11 -1.35 -18.26
C MET A 56 -7.64 -1.07 -18.00
N LEU A 57 -7.01 -1.87 -17.13
CA LEU A 57 -5.58 -1.72 -16.83
C LEU A 57 -4.66 -2.15 -17.98
N ALA A 58 -5.15 -2.92 -18.96
CA ALA A 58 -4.37 -3.38 -20.11
C ALA A 58 -4.00 -2.27 -21.10
N GLU A 59 -4.58 -1.07 -20.98
CA GLU A 59 -4.23 0.09 -21.82
C GLU A 59 -2.71 0.39 -21.73
N PRO A 60 -2.00 0.54 -22.86
CA PRO A 60 -0.53 0.63 -22.85
C PRO A 60 0.04 1.75 -21.96
N ALA A 61 -0.58 2.94 -21.97
CA ALA A 61 -0.14 4.05 -21.14
C ALA A 61 -0.29 3.75 -19.63
N ILE A 62 -1.32 3.00 -19.24
CA ILE A 62 -1.51 2.55 -17.86
C ILE A 62 -0.46 1.50 -17.51
N GLN A 63 -0.20 0.54 -18.41
CA GLN A 63 0.83 -0.48 -18.22
C GLN A 63 2.23 0.09 -18.06
N GLU A 64 2.57 1.19 -18.75
CA GLU A 64 3.82 1.91 -18.54
C GLU A 64 3.91 2.49 -17.11
N LYS A 65 2.82 3.10 -16.63
CA LYS A 65 2.73 3.63 -15.26
C LYS A 65 2.69 2.54 -14.18
N ILE A 66 2.15 1.37 -14.47
CA ILE A 66 2.21 0.21 -13.56
C ILE A 66 3.66 -0.26 -13.38
N LYS A 67 4.49 -0.20 -14.42
CA LYS A 67 5.91 -0.63 -14.37
C LYS A 67 6.82 0.40 -13.70
N ASP A 68 6.44 1.68 -13.75
CA ASP A 68 7.10 2.75 -12.99
C ASP A 68 6.56 2.77 -11.55
N ILE A 69 7.32 2.22 -10.61
CA ILE A 69 6.88 2.13 -9.21
C ILE A 69 6.65 3.49 -8.53
N HIS A 70 7.22 4.57 -9.06
CA HIS A 70 7.03 5.91 -8.51
C HIS A 70 5.87 6.67 -9.15
N ALA A 71 5.34 6.20 -10.28
CA ALA A 71 4.12 6.74 -10.84
C ALA A 71 2.95 6.52 -9.88
N THR A 72 2.13 7.55 -9.67
CA THR A 72 1.02 7.49 -8.71
C THR A 72 -0.30 7.12 -9.35
N PHE A 73 -1.12 6.35 -8.63
CA PHE A 73 -2.50 6.01 -8.98
C PHE A 73 -3.46 6.52 -7.90
N LEU A 74 -4.59 7.10 -8.30
CA LEU A 74 -5.65 7.51 -7.39
C LEU A 74 -6.97 6.91 -7.85
N GLU A 75 -7.62 6.15 -6.96
CA GLU A 75 -8.98 5.66 -7.15
C GLU A 75 -9.94 6.42 -6.19
N PRO A 76 -10.74 7.38 -6.69
CA PRO A 76 -11.59 8.22 -5.85
C PRO A 76 -12.88 7.52 -5.35
N SER A 77 -13.13 6.28 -5.77
CA SER A 77 -14.32 5.49 -5.42
C SER A 77 -13.96 4.01 -5.28
N ALA A 78 -13.06 3.73 -4.33
CA ALA A 78 -12.34 2.46 -4.29
C ALA A 78 -13.23 1.23 -4.07
N GLY A 79 -14.40 1.37 -3.45
CA GLY A 79 -15.25 0.25 -3.07
C GLY A 79 -14.45 -0.76 -2.24
N GLU A 80 -14.59 -2.05 -2.56
CA GLU A 80 -13.79 -3.12 -1.94
C GLU A 80 -12.37 -3.24 -2.52
N GLY A 81 -11.91 -2.26 -3.31
CA GLY A 81 -10.52 -2.10 -3.71
C GLY A 81 -10.11 -2.82 -5.00
N ALA A 82 -11.04 -3.17 -5.88
CA ALA A 82 -10.75 -4.01 -7.06
C ALA A 82 -9.61 -3.46 -7.94
N PHE A 83 -9.61 -2.16 -8.26
CA PHE A 83 -8.51 -1.52 -8.99
C PHE A 83 -7.23 -1.41 -8.17
N LEU A 84 -7.34 -1.01 -6.89
CA LEU A 84 -6.19 -0.86 -6.00
C LEU A 84 -5.40 -2.18 -5.86
N VAL A 85 -6.13 -3.27 -5.66
CA VAL A 85 -5.61 -4.65 -5.54
C VAL A 85 -4.93 -5.10 -6.82
N GLU A 86 -5.58 -4.93 -7.98
CA GLU A 86 -5.02 -5.38 -9.25
C GLU A 86 -3.79 -4.54 -9.67
N ILE A 87 -3.81 -3.22 -9.47
CA ILE A 87 -2.65 -2.34 -9.72
C ILE A 87 -1.46 -2.78 -8.86
N LEU A 88 -1.70 -3.02 -7.56
CA LEU A 88 -0.68 -3.48 -6.64
C LEU A 88 -0.13 -4.86 -7.02
N HIS A 89 -1.02 -5.80 -7.36
CA HIS A 89 -0.63 -7.14 -7.79
C HIS A 89 0.27 -7.11 -9.03
N GLN A 90 -0.08 -6.32 -10.06
CA GLN A 90 0.74 -6.19 -11.26
C GLN A 90 2.09 -5.53 -10.99
N ARG A 91 2.12 -4.52 -10.10
CA ARG A 91 3.36 -3.87 -9.64
C ARG A 91 4.29 -4.85 -8.92
N LEU A 92 3.77 -5.58 -7.94
CA LEU A 92 4.58 -6.54 -7.20
C LEU A 92 5.05 -7.70 -8.10
N THR A 93 4.20 -8.16 -9.03
CA THR A 93 4.59 -9.13 -10.07
C THR A 93 5.75 -8.63 -10.93
N TYR A 94 5.73 -7.36 -11.33
CA TYR A 94 6.83 -6.74 -12.06
C TYR A 94 8.14 -6.73 -11.24
N LEU A 95 8.05 -6.39 -9.94
CA LEU A 95 9.18 -6.40 -9.00
C LEU A 95 9.70 -7.81 -8.71
N ASP A 96 8.82 -8.81 -8.62
CA ASP A 96 9.19 -10.21 -8.37
C ASP A 96 10.17 -10.73 -9.43
N GLN A 97 10.04 -10.27 -10.67
CA GLN A 97 10.87 -10.70 -11.79
C GLN A 97 12.21 -9.96 -11.87
N ARG A 98 12.31 -8.74 -11.32
CA ARG A 98 13.40 -7.80 -11.61
C ARG A 98 14.25 -7.42 -10.39
N VAL A 99 13.69 -7.54 -9.20
CA VAL A 99 14.33 -7.09 -7.98
C VAL A 99 14.87 -8.27 -7.18
N SER A 100 16.06 -8.10 -6.60
CA SER A 100 16.68 -9.10 -5.72
C SER A 100 15.84 -9.30 -4.45
N LYS A 101 15.95 -10.47 -3.81
CA LYS A 101 15.28 -10.72 -2.52
C LYS A 101 15.66 -9.68 -1.45
N ALA A 102 16.87 -9.15 -1.48
CA ALA A 102 17.35 -8.17 -0.51
C ALA A 102 16.70 -6.78 -0.71
N SER A 103 16.55 -6.34 -1.96
CA SER A 103 16.00 -5.02 -2.28
C SER A 103 14.46 -5.01 -2.35
N TRP A 104 13.85 -6.19 -2.55
CA TRP A 104 12.40 -6.32 -2.76
C TRP A 104 11.53 -5.69 -1.67
N PRO A 105 11.82 -5.86 -0.35
CA PRO A 105 10.96 -5.27 0.69
C PRO A 105 10.85 -3.75 0.59
N LYS A 106 11.95 -3.04 0.32
CA LYS A 106 11.93 -1.58 0.15
C LYS A 106 11.15 -1.18 -1.10
N GLN A 107 11.37 -1.88 -2.22
CA GLN A 107 10.67 -1.60 -3.48
C GLN A 107 9.16 -1.89 -3.40
N ALA A 108 8.75 -2.92 -2.66
CA ALA A 108 7.34 -3.23 -2.43
C ALA A 108 6.63 -2.16 -1.58
N ILE A 109 7.31 -1.57 -0.59
CA ILE A 109 6.76 -0.42 0.15
C ILE A 109 6.65 0.80 -0.75
N TRP A 110 7.62 1.08 -1.62
CA TRP A 110 7.49 2.16 -2.62
C TRP A 110 6.30 1.96 -3.55
N ALA A 111 6.05 0.72 -4.00
CA ALA A 111 4.89 0.41 -4.82
C ALA A 111 3.55 0.66 -4.10
N LEU A 112 3.50 0.50 -2.76
CA LEU A 112 2.33 0.86 -1.96
C LEU A 112 2.19 2.38 -1.79
N MET A 113 3.30 3.08 -1.53
CA MET A 113 3.33 4.53 -1.31
C MET A 113 2.78 5.34 -2.48
N SER A 114 2.80 4.78 -3.68
CA SER A 114 2.31 5.41 -4.90
C SER A 114 0.83 5.11 -5.22
N ILE A 115 0.13 4.30 -4.43
CA ILE A 115 -1.27 3.94 -4.67
C ILE A 115 -2.14 4.65 -3.62
N TYR A 116 -3.13 5.40 -4.08
CA TYR A 116 -4.04 6.19 -3.27
C TYR A 116 -5.49 5.79 -3.58
N GLY A 117 -6.35 5.85 -2.56
CA GLY A 117 -7.76 5.53 -2.70
C GLY A 117 -8.63 6.29 -1.72
N ILE A 118 -9.83 6.64 -2.16
CA ILE A 118 -10.88 7.22 -1.31
C ILE A 118 -12.07 6.27 -1.38
N GLU A 119 -12.64 5.95 -0.23
CA GLU A 119 -13.88 5.18 -0.15
C GLU A 119 -14.84 5.82 0.86
N LEU A 120 -16.11 5.92 0.47
CA LEU A 120 -17.14 6.54 1.29
C LEU A 120 -17.57 5.61 2.45
N LEU A 121 -17.78 4.32 2.15
CA LEU A 121 -18.36 3.37 3.09
C LEU A 121 -17.27 2.66 3.90
N GLN A 122 -17.33 2.80 5.22
CA GLN A 122 -16.33 2.24 6.13
C GLN A 122 -16.12 0.73 5.97
N ASP A 123 -17.18 -0.03 5.69
CA ASP A 123 -17.07 -1.49 5.52
C ASP A 123 -16.30 -1.87 4.25
N ASN A 124 -16.52 -1.14 3.17
CA ASN A 124 -15.76 -1.29 1.92
C ASN A 124 -14.30 -0.89 2.11
N LEU A 125 -14.05 0.23 2.79
CA LEU A 125 -12.69 0.71 3.08
C LEU A 125 -11.86 -0.35 3.81
N LEU A 126 -12.44 -0.97 4.84
CA LEU A 126 -11.76 -2.01 5.60
C LEU A 126 -11.43 -3.22 4.70
N LYS A 127 -12.37 -3.65 3.86
CA LYS A 127 -12.14 -4.74 2.91
C LYS A 127 -11.06 -4.42 1.88
N ALA A 128 -11.05 -3.19 1.34
CA ALA A 128 -10.02 -2.75 0.40
C ALA A 128 -8.62 -2.79 1.05
N ARG A 129 -8.50 -2.27 2.27
CA ARG A 129 -7.23 -2.27 3.02
C ARG A 129 -6.75 -3.70 3.33
N ASP A 130 -7.67 -4.57 3.76
CA ASP A 130 -7.35 -5.97 4.06
C ASP A 130 -6.91 -6.73 2.80
N ALA A 131 -7.63 -6.55 1.68
CA ALA A 131 -7.29 -7.18 0.41
C ALA A 131 -5.93 -6.70 -0.12
N MET A 132 -5.62 -5.41 -0.04
CA MET A 132 -4.29 -4.88 -0.39
C MET A 132 -3.19 -5.47 0.50
N LEU A 133 -3.43 -5.58 1.81
CA LEU A 133 -2.46 -6.15 2.74
C LEU A 133 -2.22 -7.65 2.44
N GLU A 134 -3.27 -8.40 2.11
CA GLU A 134 -3.19 -9.80 1.71
C GLU A 134 -2.33 -9.99 0.45
N VAL A 135 -2.52 -9.16 -0.57
CA VAL A 135 -1.68 -9.17 -1.78
C VAL A 135 -0.20 -9.01 -1.42
N VAL A 136 0.14 -8.02 -0.59
CA VAL A 136 1.54 -7.76 -0.18
C VAL A 136 2.11 -8.94 0.61
N ILE A 137 1.32 -9.52 1.53
CA ILE A 137 1.72 -10.71 2.29
C ILE A 137 2.01 -11.86 1.34
N ASN A 138 1.12 -12.14 0.39
CA ASN A 138 1.27 -13.25 -0.55
C ASN A 138 2.53 -13.10 -1.40
N HIS A 139 2.76 -11.91 -1.97
CA HIS A 139 3.98 -11.62 -2.70
C HIS A 139 5.25 -11.70 -1.84
N TYR A 140 5.24 -11.14 -0.63
CA TYR A 140 6.40 -11.22 0.28
C TYR A 140 6.78 -12.66 0.56
N GLN A 141 5.79 -13.49 0.91
CA GLN A 141 6.03 -14.87 1.29
C GLN A 141 6.53 -15.69 0.11
N ALA A 142 5.92 -15.53 -1.07
CA ALA A 142 6.36 -16.19 -2.30
C ALA A 142 7.76 -15.73 -2.73
N LYS A 143 8.06 -14.43 -2.67
CA LYS A 143 9.36 -13.89 -3.07
C LYS A 143 10.49 -14.31 -2.13
N LEU A 144 10.26 -14.25 -0.82
CA LEU A 144 11.29 -14.49 0.19
C LEU A 144 11.30 -15.92 0.73
N GLN A 145 10.30 -16.73 0.37
CA GLN A 145 10.13 -18.11 0.85
C GLN A 145 10.13 -18.19 2.37
N LYS A 146 9.41 -17.24 2.99
CA LYS A 146 9.36 -17.06 4.45
C LYS A 146 8.02 -16.51 4.88
N GLN A 147 7.46 -17.06 5.96
CA GLN A 147 6.25 -16.53 6.58
C GLN A 147 6.46 -15.08 7.05
N LEU A 148 5.53 -14.20 6.71
CA LEU A 148 5.57 -12.82 7.18
C LEU A 148 4.98 -12.75 8.59
N SER A 149 5.77 -12.25 9.54
CA SER A 149 5.29 -11.97 10.89
C SER A 149 4.81 -10.53 11.02
N VAL A 150 3.69 -10.34 11.72
CA VAL A 150 3.12 -9.02 12.05
C VAL A 150 4.06 -8.11 12.85
N LYS A 151 5.10 -8.69 13.48
CA LYS A 151 6.09 -7.94 14.26
C LYS A 151 7.20 -7.33 13.40
N THR A 152 7.30 -7.72 12.13
CA THR A 152 8.35 -7.23 11.23
C THR A 152 8.14 -5.77 10.85
N GLU A 153 9.23 -5.06 10.61
CA GLU A 153 9.21 -3.67 10.12
C GLU A 153 8.46 -3.57 8.78
N PHE A 154 8.65 -4.54 7.88
CA PHE A 154 7.95 -4.60 6.61
C PHE A 154 6.42 -4.66 6.77
N TYR A 155 5.90 -5.55 7.63
CA TYR A 155 4.45 -5.63 7.86
C TYR A 155 3.89 -4.33 8.42
N LYS A 156 4.58 -3.74 9.41
CA LYS A 156 4.15 -2.47 10.02
C LYS A 156 4.16 -1.34 8.99
N ALA A 157 5.21 -1.24 8.18
CA ALA A 157 5.31 -0.25 7.11
C ALA A 157 4.21 -0.42 6.07
N ALA A 158 3.97 -1.64 5.58
CA ALA A 158 2.93 -1.92 4.59
C ALA A 158 1.54 -1.55 5.13
N LYS A 159 1.21 -2.01 6.34
CA LYS A 159 -0.07 -1.69 7.00
C LYS A 159 -0.23 -0.18 7.20
N PHE A 160 0.84 0.50 7.60
CA PHE A 160 0.84 1.94 7.81
C PHE A 160 0.57 2.71 6.52
N VAL A 161 1.33 2.43 5.45
CA VAL A 161 1.16 3.09 4.15
C VAL A 161 -0.24 2.87 3.58
N ILE A 162 -0.76 1.64 3.67
CA ILE A 162 -2.14 1.34 3.24
C ILE A 162 -3.15 2.20 4.04
N ALA A 163 -2.95 2.35 5.35
CA ALA A 163 -3.85 3.15 6.17
C ALA A 163 -3.78 4.66 5.88
N THR A 164 -2.60 5.18 5.52
CA THR A 164 -2.41 6.61 5.21
C THR A 164 -2.78 6.99 3.78
N ASN A 165 -2.78 6.03 2.86
CA ASN A 165 -3.02 6.30 1.44
C ASN A 165 -4.40 5.84 0.95
N ILE A 166 -5.04 4.89 1.64
CA ILE A 166 -6.40 4.45 1.34
C ILE A 166 -7.28 4.94 2.47
N VAL A 167 -8.07 5.99 2.25
CA VAL A 167 -8.72 6.77 3.31
C VAL A 167 -10.24 6.78 3.16
N GLN A 168 -10.94 7.02 4.27
CA GLN A 168 -12.38 7.25 4.21
C GLN A 168 -12.66 8.68 3.79
N GLY A 169 -13.59 8.90 2.86
CA GLY A 169 -14.01 10.25 2.53
C GLY A 169 -15.09 10.33 1.47
N ASN A 170 -15.71 11.51 1.41
CA ASN A 170 -16.56 11.92 0.31
C ASN A 170 -15.71 12.72 -0.69
N THR A 171 -15.35 12.07 -1.80
CA THR A 171 -14.58 12.68 -2.88
C THR A 171 -15.25 13.94 -3.44
N LEU A 172 -16.59 14.01 -3.49
CA LEU A 172 -17.30 15.16 -4.04
C LEU A 172 -17.23 16.39 -3.12
N GLU A 173 -17.16 16.15 -1.81
CA GLU A 173 -17.11 17.20 -0.78
C GLU A 173 -15.68 17.48 -0.30
N TYR A 174 -14.70 16.66 -0.74
CA TYR A 174 -13.31 16.69 -0.31
C TYR A 174 -13.11 16.44 1.20
N THR A 175 -14.13 15.91 1.89
CA THR A 175 -14.15 15.78 3.35
C THR A 175 -14.24 14.34 3.84
N THR A 176 -13.77 14.11 5.06
CA THR A 176 -13.99 12.89 5.83
C THR A 176 -15.41 12.87 6.41
N ASN A 177 -15.77 11.79 7.08
CA ASN A 177 -17.00 11.68 7.87
C ASN A 177 -17.04 12.60 9.11
N GLU A 178 -15.94 13.29 9.42
CA GLU A 178 -15.81 14.27 10.52
C GLU A 178 -15.75 15.71 9.98
N ASP A 179 -16.18 15.93 8.73
CA ASP A 179 -16.18 17.22 8.03
C ASP A 179 -14.78 17.88 7.94
N GLN A 180 -13.71 17.09 8.05
CA GLN A 180 -12.32 17.54 7.85
C GLN A 180 -11.89 17.30 6.41
N LEU A 181 -10.97 18.10 5.87
CA LEU A 181 -10.42 17.82 4.53
C LEU A 181 -9.75 16.44 4.50
N ILE A 182 -9.97 15.70 3.41
CA ILE A 182 -9.30 14.43 3.17
C ILE A 182 -7.80 14.71 3.03
N GLU A 183 -7.00 14.13 3.92
CA GLU A 183 -5.54 14.23 3.88
C GLU A 183 -4.91 12.94 3.34
N PHE A 184 -3.82 13.10 2.58
CA PHE A 184 -2.97 12.03 2.11
C PHE A 184 -1.53 12.26 2.55
N SER A 185 -0.74 11.18 2.52
CA SER A 185 0.71 11.25 2.70
C SER A 185 1.40 11.16 1.35
N HIS A 186 2.12 12.21 0.96
CA HIS A 186 3.10 12.15 -0.13
C HIS A 186 4.43 11.61 0.39
N TRP A 187 5.14 10.87 -0.48
CA TRP A 187 6.35 10.14 -0.13
C TRP A 187 7.48 10.49 -1.10
N TRP A 188 8.36 11.41 -0.70
CA TRP A 188 9.48 11.86 -1.52
C TRP A 188 10.69 10.95 -1.37
N PRO A 189 11.24 10.40 -2.48
CA PRO A 189 12.51 9.69 -2.44
C PRO A 189 13.65 10.69 -2.26
N VAL A 190 14.44 10.51 -1.20
CA VAL A 190 15.61 11.33 -0.90
C VAL A 190 16.78 10.39 -0.61
N ASP A 191 17.65 10.23 -1.59
CA ASP A 191 18.69 9.19 -1.63
C ASP A 191 18.10 7.77 -1.40
N GLU A 192 18.54 7.07 -0.35
CA GLU A 192 18.02 5.75 0.06
C GLU A 192 16.92 5.82 1.13
N LYS A 193 16.46 7.04 1.45
CA LYS A 193 15.47 7.34 2.48
C LYS A 193 14.21 7.93 1.86
N VAL A 194 13.22 8.15 2.72
CA VAL A 194 11.95 8.78 2.36
C VAL A 194 11.67 9.94 3.30
N GLN A 195 11.16 11.02 2.72
CA GLN A 195 10.57 12.14 3.42
C GLN A 195 9.05 12.10 3.18
N ARG A 196 8.27 12.24 4.25
CA ARG A 196 6.81 12.23 4.19
C ARG A 196 6.30 13.65 4.35
N GLU A 197 5.34 14.01 3.51
CA GLU A 197 4.63 15.28 3.54
C GLU A 197 3.13 15.00 3.51
N VAL A 198 2.32 15.86 4.13
CA VAL A 198 0.86 15.72 4.13
C VAL A 198 0.28 16.78 3.21
N PHE A 199 -0.65 16.38 2.34
CA PHE A 199 -1.40 17.28 1.48
C PHE A 199 -2.87 16.92 1.52
N THR A 200 -3.75 17.87 1.18
CA THR A 200 -5.19 17.58 1.11
C THR A 200 -5.59 17.13 -0.29
N TYR A 201 -6.62 16.30 -0.42
CA TYR A 201 -7.19 15.94 -1.71
C TYR A 201 -7.69 17.16 -2.48
N LYS A 202 -8.18 18.18 -1.76
CA LYS A 202 -8.68 19.43 -2.34
C LYS A 202 -7.57 20.25 -3.02
N SER A 203 -6.35 20.20 -2.49
CA SER A 203 -5.21 20.96 -3.02
C SER A 203 -4.87 20.57 -4.47
N LEU A 204 -5.20 19.34 -4.89
CA LEU A 204 -4.99 18.85 -6.26
C LEU A 204 -5.74 19.66 -7.35
N PHE A 205 -6.74 20.46 -6.96
CA PHE A 205 -7.62 21.19 -7.88
C PHE A 205 -7.45 22.72 -7.80
N ASN A 206 -6.40 23.22 -7.14
CA ASN A 206 -6.03 24.64 -7.04
C ASN A 206 -7.11 25.56 -6.44
N ASN A 207 -7.55 25.30 -5.20
CA ASN A 207 -8.38 26.25 -4.45
C ASN A 207 -7.64 26.74 -3.21
N SER A 208 -7.20 28.00 -3.23
CA SER A 208 -6.56 28.69 -2.11
C SER A 208 -7.59 29.05 -1.02
N ASP A 209 -8.08 28.02 -0.32
CA ASP A 209 -8.91 28.20 0.88
C ASP A 209 -8.03 28.14 2.14
N ALA A 210 -8.34 28.99 3.13
CA ALA A 210 -7.64 29.00 4.40
C ALA A 210 -7.78 27.64 5.11
N GLY A 211 -6.65 26.94 5.31
CA GLY A 211 -6.59 25.60 5.90
C GLY A 211 -6.21 24.47 4.92
N ASP A 212 -6.04 24.78 3.63
CA ASP A 212 -5.58 23.82 2.63
C ASP A 212 -4.04 23.68 2.63
N VAL A 213 -3.53 22.53 3.06
CA VAL A 213 -2.10 22.21 3.06
C VAL A 213 -1.71 21.63 1.69
N GLY A 214 -0.72 22.24 1.05
CA GLY A 214 -0.23 21.84 -0.27
C GLY A 214 -0.92 22.54 -1.46
N ALA A 215 -1.73 23.57 -1.22
CA ALA A 215 -2.31 24.42 -2.25
C ALA A 215 -1.26 25.41 -2.79
N ALA A 216 -0.41 24.97 -3.72
CA ALA A 216 0.43 25.87 -4.51
C ALA A 216 -0.28 26.22 -5.83
N GLU A 217 -0.34 27.52 -6.14
CA GLU A 217 -0.94 28.03 -7.37
C GLU A 217 -0.29 27.44 -8.62
N GLY A 218 -1.10 26.85 -9.50
CA GLY A 218 -0.79 26.76 -10.92
C GLY A 218 0.31 25.75 -11.29
N GLN A 219 -0.03 24.84 -12.20
CA GLN A 219 0.94 24.04 -12.91
C GLN A 219 1.91 24.98 -13.68
N LEU A 220 3.08 25.26 -13.09
CA LEU A 220 4.41 25.57 -13.68
C LEU A 220 5.33 26.16 -12.57
N SER A 221 6.46 25.49 -12.30
CA SER A 221 7.47 25.73 -11.24
C SER A 221 7.08 25.32 -9.81
N LEU A 222 7.29 24.03 -9.53
CA LEU A 222 6.93 23.32 -8.31
C LEU A 222 7.85 23.60 -7.10
N PHE A 223 8.88 24.45 -7.19
CA PHE A 223 9.84 24.69 -6.09
C PHE A 223 10.57 26.04 -6.21
N ASP A 224 9.86 27.17 -6.25
CA ASP A 224 10.47 28.44 -5.84
C ASP A 224 9.95 28.83 -4.46
N GLU A 225 10.85 28.67 -3.50
CA GLU A 225 10.89 29.15 -2.12
C GLU A 225 9.71 30.03 -1.67
N LEU A 226 8.77 29.48 -0.88
CA LEU A 226 8.06 30.29 0.11
C LEU A 226 7.72 29.47 1.36
N GLU A 227 8.38 29.87 2.46
CA GLU A 227 8.15 29.45 3.84
C GLU A 227 6.68 29.66 4.23
N THR A 228 5.95 28.59 4.56
CA THR A 228 4.75 28.69 5.41
C THR A 228 4.65 27.49 6.37
N GLU A 229 4.65 27.84 7.66
CA GLU A 229 4.33 27.08 8.87
C GLU A 229 4.94 25.67 9.06
N ALA A 230 5.91 25.62 9.99
CA ALA A 230 6.68 24.47 10.47
C ALA A 230 5.86 23.38 11.22
N GLU A 231 4.63 23.12 10.83
CA GLU A 231 3.74 22.15 11.48
C GLU A 231 3.27 21.08 10.49
N LYS A 232 4.18 20.17 10.07
CA LYS A 232 3.89 18.79 9.60
C LYS A 232 5.08 18.07 8.92
N GLU A 233 6.31 18.60 8.98
CA GLU A 233 7.46 17.91 8.36
C GLU A 233 7.90 16.68 9.17
N TYR A 234 7.71 15.50 8.57
CA TYR A 234 8.24 14.25 9.09
C TYR A 234 9.74 14.16 8.80
N ALA A 235 10.49 13.66 9.78
CA ALA A 235 11.92 13.48 9.63
C ALA A 235 12.22 12.42 8.57
N LEU A 236 13.30 12.67 7.81
CA LEU A 236 13.87 11.71 6.87
C LEU A 236 14.09 10.34 7.54
N CYS A 237 13.50 9.27 7.01
CA CYS A 237 13.56 7.94 7.62
C CYS A 237 13.79 6.81 6.60
N ASP A 238 14.13 5.61 7.09
CA ASP A 238 14.21 4.43 6.23
C ASP A 238 12.80 4.03 5.80
N VAL A 239 12.65 3.62 4.53
CA VAL A 239 11.38 3.19 3.93
C VAL A 239 10.64 2.14 4.77
N LEU A 240 11.35 1.22 5.42
CA LEU A 240 10.73 0.19 6.27
C LEU A 240 10.34 0.69 7.67
N LYS A 241 10.66 1.94 8.02
CA LYS A 241 10.43 2.55 9.33
C LYS A 241 9.43 3.72 9.29
N VAL A 242 8.78 3.96 8.17
CA VAL A 242 7.80 5.06 8.01
C VAL A 242 6.67 5.02 9.04
N TYR A 243 6.31 3.82 9.52
CA TYR A 243 5.29 3.62 10.55
C TYR A 243 5.65 4.22 11.92
N LYS A 244 6.89 4.66 12.11
CA LYS A 244 7.34 5.31 13.36
C LYS A 244 6.97 6.77 13.45
N GLU A 245 6.67 7.40 12.32
CA GLU A 245 6.18 8.79 12.26
C GLU A 245 7.08 9.82 12.97
N GLU A 246 8.40 9.60 12.96
CA GLU A 246 9.38 10.49 13.60
C GLU A 246 9.29 11.91 13.00
N ARG A 247 9.20 12.94 13.85
CA ARG A 247 9.13 14.35 13.43
C ARG A 247 10.48 15.05 13.60
N GLU A 248 10.77 16.07 12.79
CA GLU A 248 12.07 16.77 12.85
C GLU A 248 12.39 17.36 14.23
N ASN A 249 11.37 17.87 14.92
CA ASN A 249 11.50 18.48 16.24
C ASN A 249 11.84 17.48 17.36
N GLU A 250 11.62 16.18 17.14
CA GLU A 250 11.87 15.13 18.14
C GLU A 250 13.32 14.62 18.11
N ARG A 251 14.06 14.83 17.01
CA ARG A 251 15.48 14.44 16.91
C ARG A 251 16.46 15.45 17.50
N ARG A 252 16.00 16.67 17.84
CA ARG A 252 16.82 17.77 18.39
C ARG A 252 16.85 17.81 19.92
N ARG A 253 16.26 16.84 20.61
CA ARG A 253 16.27 16.68 22.08
C ARG A 253 16.97 15.39 22.48
#